data_AF-A0A353BEE1-F1
#
_entry.id   AF-A0A353BEE1-F1
#
_cell.length_a   1.000
_cell.length_b   1.000
_cell.length_c   1.000
_cell.angle_alpha   90.00
_cell.angle_beta   90.00
_cell.angle_gamma   90.00
#
_symmetry.space_group_name_H-M   'P 1'
#
loop_
_entity.id
_entity.type
_entity.pdbx_description
1 polymer ?
#
loop_
_entity_poly.entity_id
_entity_poly.type
_entity_poly.pdbx_seq_one_letter_code
_entity_poly.pdbx_strand_id
1 'polypeptide(L)'
;DSMKLLLVGQAAGFQFKMPIVYSTCFDKSPAETMLRGAKPDEQLQSLRAAGVTHLAFDWFEIARYRQSGNYGFSDWPQPADVEQLIDSGVFEELATPFERDDFQVLKVIERVEEGTSDEEE
;
A
#
# COMPACT_ATOMS: atom_id res chain seq x y z
N ASP A 1 4.85 16.41 -5.80
CA ASP A 1 5.69 15.21 -5.60
C ASP A 1 5.73 14.28 -6.79
N SER A 2 6.82 13.52 -6.93
CA SER A 2 6.90 12.44 -7.92
C SER A 2 6.15 11.20 -7.40
N MET A 3 5.44 10.52 -8.29
CA MET A 3 4.69 9.30 -7.95
C MET A 3 5.65 8.16 -7.58
N LYS A 4 5.36 7.46 -6.48
CA LYS A 4 6.05 6.23 -6.08
C LYS A 4 5.05 5.20 -5.56
N LEU A 5 5.10 4.02 -6.15
CA LEU A 5 4.11 2.97 -5.92
C LEU A 5 4.67 1.87 -5.01
N LEU A 6 3.98 1.54 -3.93
CA LEU A 6 4.21 0.33 -3.13
C LEU A 6 3.38 -0.80 -3.73
N LEU A 7 4.04 -1.84 -4.24
CA LEU A 7 3.41 -2.98 -4.92
C LEU A 7 3.26 -4.17 -3.99
N VAL A 8 2.09 -4.81 -4.02
CA VAL A 8 1.79 -6.05 -3.30
C VAL A 8 1.24 -7.08 -4.27
N GLY A 9 1.86 -8.27 -4.30
CA GLY A 9 1.45 -9.38 -5.18
C GLY A 9 1.97 -9.30 -6.62
N GLN A 10 2.39 -8.14 -7.10
CA GLN A 10 2.83 -8.00 -8.49
C GLN A 10 4.19 -8.69 -8.76
N ALA A 11 4.19 -9.74 -9.59
CA ALA A 11 5.37 -10.50 -9.97
C ALA A 11 6.31 -9.75 -10.94
N ALA A 12 5.74 -8.90 -11.78
CA ALA A 12 6.43 -8.25 -12.89
C ALA A 12 6.87 -6.82 -12.56
N GLY A 13 7.38 -6.57 -11.35
CA GLY A 13 7.82 -5.23 -10.90
C GLY A 13 8.84 -4.57 -11.85
N PHE A 14 9.65 -5.36 -12.55
CA PHE A 14 10.64 -4.88 -13.53
C PHE A 14 10.04 -4.18 -14.77
N GLN A 15 8.73 -4.31 -15.01
CA GLN A 15 8.05 -3.64 -16.14
C GLN A 15 7.68 -2.18 -15.84
N PHE A 16 7.66 -1.79 -14.56
CA PHE A 16 7.29 -0.43 -14.16
C PHE A 16 8.38 0.56 -14.54
N LYS A 17 7.97 1.72 -15.08
CA LYS A 17 8.86 2.83 -15.50
C LYS A 17 8.87 4.01 -14.53
N MET A 18 8.03 3.94 -13.50
CA MET A 18 7.97 4.85 -12.37
C MET A 18 8.71 4.25 -11.17
N PRO A 19 9.09 5.07 -10.18
CA PRO A 19 9.61 4.59 -8.91
C PRO A 19 8.64 3.60 -8.24
N ILE A 20 9.17 2.46 -7.82
CA ILE A 20 8.40 1.44 -7.08
C ILE A 20 9.14 1.00 -5.81
N VAL A 21 8.36 0.63 -4.79
CA VAL A 21 8.78 -0.22 -3.69
C VAL A 21 8.07 -1.55 -3.90
N TYR A 22 8.80 -2.65 -3.97
CA TYR A 22 8.20 -3.96 -4.18
C TYR A 22 9.05 -5.03 -3.49
N SER A 23 8.44 -6.19 -3.29
CA SER A 23 9.05 -7.39 -2.75
C SER A 23 8.52 -8.60 -3.51
N THR A 24 9.35 -9.62 -3.69
CA THR A 24 8.87 -10.91 -4.16
C THR A 24 8.14 -11.66 -3.03
N CYS A 25 7.46 -12.76 -3.34
CA CYS A 25 6.85 -13.63 -2.32
C CYS A 25 7.86 -14.29 -1.38
N PHE A 26 9.17 -14.20 -1.67
CA PHE A 26 10.25 -14.72 -0.84
C PHE A 26 10.83 -13.69 0.13
N ASP A 27 10.50 -12.41 -0.06
CA ASP A 27 11.01 -11.32 0.76
C ASP A 27 10.02 -10.94 1.86
N LYS A 28 10.50 -10.24 2.88
CA LYS A 28 9.62 -9.55 3.82
C LYS A 28 8.86 -8.44 3.10
N SER A 29 7.53 -8.47 3.16
CA SER A 29 6.68 -7.45 2.55
C SER A 29 6.90 -6.06 3.19
N PRO A 30 7.33 -5.04 2.43
CA PRO A 30 7.42 -3.67 2.93
C PRO A 30 6.05 -3.12 3.29
N ALA A 31 5.03 -3.44 2.49
CA ALA A 31 3.65 -3.05 2.77
C ALA A 31 3.17 -3.63 4.10
N GLU A 32 3.41 -4.92 4.33
CA GLU A 32 3.02 -5.55 5.60
C GLU A 32 3.78 -4.95 6.78
N THR A 33 5.07 -4.67 6.60
CA THR A 33 5.90 -4.04 7.65
C THR A 33 5.42 -2.63 8.00
N MET A 34 4.99 -1.85 7.01
CA MET A 34 4.55 -0.47 7.21
C MET A 34 3.11 -0.37 7.69
N LEU A 35 2.25 -1.36 7.36
CA LEU A 35 0.80 -1.23 7.49
C LEU A 35 0.19 -2.18 8.51
N ARG A 36 0.63 -3.44 8.58
CA ARG A 36 -0.03 -4.44 9.42
C ARG A 36 0.21 -4.16 10.90
N GLY A 37 -0.86 -3.87 11.63
CA GLY A 37 -0.84 -3.67 13.08
C GLY A 37 -0.31 -2.31 13.57
N ALA A 38 0.13 -1.43 12.65
CA ALA A 38 0.51 -0.07 12.96
C ALA A 38 -0.73 0.84 13.09
N LYS A 39 -0.63 1.91 13.88
CA LYS A 39 -1.67 2.94 13.95
C LYS A 39 -1.65 3.82 12.70
N PRO A 40 -2.78 4.46 12.33
CA PRO A 40 -2.85 5.32 11.13
C PRO A 40 -1.73 6.35 10.99
N ASP A 41 -1.34 7.00 12.09
CA ASP A 41 -0.27 8.01 12.07
C ASP A 41 1.11 7.38 11.82
N GLU A 42 1.37 6.20 12.39
CA GLU A 42 2.61 5.43 12.17
C GLU A 42 2.69 4.90 10.73
N GLN A 43 1.55 4.48 10.17
CA GLN A 43 1.42 4.06 8.78
C GLN A 43 1.75 5.23 7.84
N LEU A 44 1.10 6.39 8.04
CA LEU A 44 1.35 7.60 7.27
C LEU A 44 2.81 8.06 7.38
N GLN A 45 3.37 8.05 8.59
CA GLN A 45 4.77 8.41 8.80
C GLN A 45 5.72 7.46 8.04
N SER A 46 5.48 6.15 8.10
CA SER A 46 6.29 5.14 7.40
C SER A 46 6.22 5.30 5.88
N LEU A 47 5.02 5.54 5.34
CA LEU A 47 4.79 5.78 3.91
C LEU A 47 5.50 7.05 3.44
N ARG A 48 5.37 8.16 4.20
CA ARG A 48 6.05 9.43 3.94
C ARG A 48 7.57 9.28 3.98
N ALA A 49 8.11 8.61 4.99
CA ALA A 49 9.55 8.36 5.10
C ALA A 49 10.08 7.53 3.93
N ALA A 50 9.28 6.61 3.39
CA ALA A 50 9.61 5.84 2.20
C ALA A 50 9.35 6.59 0.88
N GLY A 51 8.76 7.79 0.93
CA GLY A 51 8.31 8.58 -0.21
C GLY A 51 7.20 7.90 -1.03
N VAL A 52 6.45 6.96 -0.43
CA VAL A 52 5.36 6.24 -1.08
C VAL A 52 4.14 7.13 -1.16
N THR A 53 3.56 7.26 -2.35
CA THR A 53 2.34 8.06 -2.58
C THR A 53 1.14 7.22 -2.97
N HIS A 54 1.37 5.99 -3.45
CA HIS A 54 0.32 5.07 -3.87
C HIS A 54 0.64 3.65 -3.40
N LEU A 55 -0.40 2.87 -3.13
CA LEU A 55 -0.35 1.44 -2.84
C LEU A 55 -1.15 0.70 -3.90
N ALA A 56 -0.62 -0.39 -4.44
CA ALA A 56 -1.37 -1.23 -5.36
C ALA A 56 -1.28 -2.71 -5.03
N PHE A 57 -2.42 -3.38 -5.19
CA PHE A 57 -2.60 -4.81 -4.95
C PHE A 57 -2.93 -5.51 -6.27
N ASP A 58 -2.18 -6.55 -6.60
CA ASP A 58 -2.57 -7.53 -7.63
C ASP A 58 -3.25 -8.72 -6.93
N TRP A 59 -4.57 -8.63 -6.78
CA TRP A 59 -5.38 -9.61 -6.07
C TRP A 59 -5.38 -10.98 -6.75
N PHE A 60 -5.26 -11.01 -8.08
CA PHE A 60 -5.13 -12.25 -8.83
C PHE A 60 -3.85 -12.99 -8.46
N GLU A 61 -2.71 -12.30 -8.46
CA GLU A 61 -1.43 -12.91 -8.07
C GLU A 61 -1.41 -13.30 -6.59
N ILE A 62 -1.95 -12.46 -5.69
CA ILE A 62 -2.06 -12.80 -4.26
C ILE A 62 -2.87 -14.09 -4.08
N ALA A 63 -4.03 -14.19 -4.73
CA ALA A 63 -4.86 -15.39 -4.66
C ALA A 63 -4.12 -16.61 -5.23
N ARG A 64 -3.42 -16.45 -6.36
CA ARG A 64 -2.61 -17.50 -6.98
C ARG A 64 -1.53 -18.00 -6.02
N TYR A 65 -0.76 -17.11 -5.39
CA TYR A 65 0.33 -17.47 -4.47
C TYR A 65 -0.16 -18.20 -3.21
N ARG A 66 -1.37 -17.90 -2.74
CA ARG A 66 -2.00 -18.56 -1.58
C ARG A 66 -2.56 -19.95 -1.89
N GLN A 67 -2.69 -20.33 -3.17
CA GLN A 67 -3.15 -21.68 -3.53
C GLN A 67 -2.16 -22.75 -3.09
N SER A 68 -2.69 -23.89 -2.64
CA SER A 68 -1.87 -25.05 -2.28
C SER A 68 -0.98 -25.48 -3.45
N GLY A 69 0.30 -25.77 -3.15
CA GLY A 69 1.29 -26.16 -4.17
C GLY A 69 1.96 -24.99 -4.90
N ASN A 70 1.63 -23.74 -4.55
CA ASN A 70 2.36 -22.56 -5.02
C ASN A 70 3.40 -22.08 -3.98
N TYR A 71 4.07 -20.96 -4.24
CA TYR A 71 5.16 -20.44 -3.42
C TYR A 71 4.78 -20.09 -1.97
N GLY A 72 3.48 -19.92 -1.69
CA GLY A 72 2.99 -19.39 -0.43
C GLY A 72 3.04 -17.86 -0.42
N PHE A 73 2.18 -17.27 0.41
CA PHE A 73 2.10 -15.83 0.60
C PHE A 73 1.57 -15.56 2.01
N SER A 74 1.89 -14.38 2.55
CA SER A 74 1.31 -13.94 3.82
C SER A 74 -0.23 -13.98 3.78
N ASP A 75 -0.85 -14.23 4.92
CA ASP A 75 -2.30 -14.12 5.09
C ASP A 75 -2.78 -12.66 4.98
N TRP A 76 -1.87 -11.70 5.12
CA TRP A 76 -2.11 -10.29 4.85
C TRP A 76 -1.62 -9.93 3.43
N PRO A 77 -2.32 -9.08 2.66
CA PRO A 77 -3.60 -8.43 2.97
C PRO A 77 -4.81 -9.31 2.66
N GLN A 78 -5.90 -9.11 3.39
CA GLN A 78 -7.26 -9.49 3.05
C GLN A 78 -8.04 -8.23 2.59
N PRO A 79 -9.17 -8.39 1.88
CA PRO A 79 -10.01 -7.24 1.50
C PRO A 79 -10.39 -6.35 2.70
N ALA A 80 -10.71 -6.96 3.85
CA ALA A 80 -11.04 -6.23 5.08
C ALA A 80 -9.86 -5.40 5.65
N ASP A 81 -8.61 -5.84 5.44
CA ASP A 81 -7.45 -5.04 5.83
C ASP A 81 -7.37 -3.76 4.98
N VAL A 82 -7.74 -3.84 3.70
CA VAL A 82 -7.75 -2.71 2.78
C VAL A 82 -8.90 -1.75 3.07
N GLU A 83 -10.10 -2.28 3.36
CA GLU A 83 -11.23 -1.48 3.84
C GLU A 83 -10.83 -0.69 5.11
N GLN A 84 -10.18 -1.34 6.08
CA GLN A 84 -9.71 -0.66 7.28
C GLN A 84 -8.68 0.45 7.00
N LEU A 85 -7.79 0.25 6.04
CA LEU A 85 -6.81 1.27 5.63
C LEU A 85 -7.48 2.50 4.99
N ILE A 86 -8.60 2.31 4.30
CA ILE A 86 -9.41 3.39 3.73
C ILE A 86 -10.21 4.09 4.85
N ASP A 87 -10.95 3.32 5.65
CA ASP A 87 -11.82 3.83 6.71
C ASP A 87 -11.06 4.60 7.80
N SER A 88 -9.80 4.22 8.05
CA SER A 88 -8.93 4.92 9.01
C SER A 88 -8.30 6.22 8.48
N GLY A 89 -8.58 6.57 7.22
CA GLY A 89 -8.10 7.81 6.60
C GLY A 89 -6.60 7.81 6.33
N VAL A 90 -6.02 6.64 6.03
CA VAL A 90 -4.62 6.50 5.60
C VAL A 90 -4.55 6.54 4.07
N PHE A 91 -5.54 5.92 3.43
CA PHE A 91 -5.67 5.86 1.99
C PHE A 91 -7.06 6.30 1.52
N GLU A 92 -7.12 6.80 0.29
CA GLU A 92 -8.34 6.94 -0.49
C GLU A 92 -8.28 5.99 -1.70
N GLU A 93 -9.43 5.45 -2.09
CA GLU A 93 -9.50 4.61 -3.29
C GLU A 93 -9.33 5.46 -4.55
N LEU A 94 -8.45 5.02 -5.45
CA LEU A 94 -8.20 5.70 -6.71
C LEU A 94 -8.84 4.90 -7.84
N ALA A 95 -9.90 5.45 -8.42
CA ALA A 95 -10.52 4.89 -9.63
C ALA A 95 -9.49 4.83 -10.76
N THR A 96 -9.29 3.64 -11.32
CA THR A 96 -8.35 3.42 -12.41
C THR A 96 -9.08 3.22 -13.73
N PRO A 97 -8.50 3.66 -14.86
CA PRO A 97 -9.17 3.62 -16.16
C PRO A 97 -9.07 2.25 -16.85
N PHE A 98 -8.64 1.19 -16.17
CA PHE A 98 -8.42 -0.13 -16.75
C PHE A 98 -9.46 -1.16 -16.28
N GLU A 99 -9.84 -2.08 -17.17
CA GLU A 99 -10.92 -3.06 -16.99
C GLU A 99 -10.57 -4.24 -16.06
N ARG A 100 -9.61 -4.07 -15.14
CA ARG A 100 -9.14 -5.12 -14.23
C ARG A 100 -9.62 -4.84 -12.81
N ASP A 101 -10.66 -5.55 -12.39
CA ASP A 101 -11.23 -5.48 -11.03
C ASP A 101 -10.31 -6.12 -9.97
N ASP A 102 -9.32 -6.90 -10.41
CA ASP A 102 -8.34 -7.60 -9.57
C ASP A 102 -7.04 -6.80 -9.36
N PHE A 103 -6.95 -5.57 -9.88
CA PHE A 103 -5.83 -4.67 -9.63
C PHE A 103 -6.31 -3.36 -8.99
N GLN A 104 -6.14 -3.27 -7.67
CA GLN A 104 -6.64 -2.13 -6.90
C GLN A 104 -5.51 -1.13 -6.63
N VAL A 105 -5.80 0.17 -6.78
CA VAL A 105 -4.86 1.25 -6.49
C VAL A 105 -5.46 2.20 -5.47
N LEU A 106 -4.68 2.52 -4.45
CA LEU A 106 -5.02 3.45 -3.40
C LEU A 106 -4.00 4.59 -3.39
N LYS A 107 -4.46 5.79 -3.04
CA LYS A 107 -3.61 6.97 -2.88
C LYS A 107 -3.49 7.31 -1.40
N VAL A 108 -2.27 7.64 -0.96
CA VAL A 108 -2.01 8.07 0.42
C VAL A 108 -2.68 9.41 0.67
N ILE A 109 -3.39 9.55 1.79
CA ILE A 109 -3.99 10.83 2.19
C ILE A 109 -2.93 11.79 2.72
N GLU A 110 -2.94 13.02 2.19
CA GLU A 110 -2.12 14.11 2.69
C GLU A 110 -2.84 14.79 3.87
N ARG A 111 -2.47 14.42 5.10
CA ARG A 111 -2.87 15.22 6.28
C ARG A 111 -2.01 16.48 6.35
N VAL A 112 -2.66 17.64 6.28
CA VAL A 112 -2.08 18.91 6.69
C VAL A 112 -1.99 18.86 8.22
N GLU A 113 -0.79 18.91 8.77
CA GLU A 113 -0.64 19.15 10.20
C GLU A 113 -1.11 20.59 10.44
N GLU A 114 -2.26 20.77 11.09
CA GLU A 114 -2.63 22.05 11.66
C GLU A 114 -1.54 22.40 12.66
N GLY A 115 -0.69 23.35 12.29
CA GLY A 115 0.40 23.80 13.14
C GLY A 115 -0.17 24.25 14.47
N THR A 116 0.35 23.68 15.56
CA THR A 116 0.20 24.24 16.89
C THR A 116 0.74 25.66 16.85
N SER A 117 -0.15 26.63 16.69
CA SER A 117 0.13 28.02 17.01
C SER A 117 0.21 28.11 18.53
N ASP A 118 1.39 27.84 19.08
CA ASP A 118 1.72 28.30 20.42
C ASP A 118 1.88 29.83 20.34
N GLU A 119 0.75 30.53 20.36
CA GLU A 119 0.68 31.89 20.89
C GLU A 119 0.76 31.76 22.41
N GLU A 120 1.92 32.02 23.00
CA GLU A 120 1.97 32.58 24.36
C GLU A 120 3.02 33.70 24.39
N GLU A 121 2.51 34.90 24.70
CA GLU A 121 3.19 36.18 24.95
C GLU A 121 4.18 36.15 26.12
#